data_AF-A0A7Y5Q754-F1
#
_entry.id   AF-A0A7Y5Q754-F1
#
_cell.length_a   1.000
_cell.length_b   1.000
_cell.length_c   1.000
_cell.angle_alpha   90.00
_cell.angle_beta   90.00
_cell.angle_gamma   90.00
#
_symmetry.space_group_name_H-M   'P 1'
#
loop_
_entity.id
_entity.type
_entity.pdbx_description
1 polymer ?
#
loop_
_entity_poly.entity_id
_entity_poly.type
_entity_poly.pdbx_seq_one_letter_code
_entity_poly.pdbx_strand_id
1 'polypeptide(L)'
;MEMAALKAIMLTLDEVLADSGKRFTRSPLLHRTRILVQQVMKEGALPRPEEYLPVVLGIQYDRIDDVLSARARLELPVQPFEHTLAVSGDVASRSLDVVWLCAGVDPWAFRLSSNWTEEDFTYVFAVGTTTLGPERASNWFAGPTSLCQPSIYRMLSPDLENDEFEARVLLPVASRRAEAYRKAVDLVERNCPAEVQDGLLSIARTRSPDQPVSVAALLRERLRRLFYRRLENGATAKAFDEIVKARMLQLDTASAQQMVVAGDEGSVQAVDWGGWHRVFVEVLDDLLSVAGLPGETFSICFRQESAP
;
A
#
# COMPACT_ATOMS: atom_id res chain seq x y z
N MET A 1 6.40 -12.47 -8.43
CA MET A 1 5.28 -11.68 -7.86
C MET A 1 4.10 -11.59 -8.83
N GLU A 2 4.28 -11.18 -10.09
CA GLU A 2 3.18 -11.02 -11.08
C GLU A 2 2.31 -12.27 -11.25
N MET A 3 2.91 -13.46 -11.41
CA MET A 3 2.12 -14.71 -11.52
C MET A 3 1.35 -15.06 -10.26
N ALA A 4 1.85 -14.70 -9.07
CA ALA A 4 1.13 -14.88 -7.81
C ALA A 4 -0.05 -13.90 -7.71
N ALA A 5 0.13 -12.66 -8.16
CA ALA A 5 -0.95 -11.68 -8.27
C ALA A 5 -2.04 -12.16 -9.24
N LEU A 6 -1.66 -12.65 -10.43
CA LEU A 6 -2.62 -13.23 -11.38
C LEU A 6 -3.40 -14.40 -10.77
N LYS A 7 -2.72 -15.33 -10.07
CA LYS A 7 -3.39 -16.42 -9.36
C LYS A 7 -4.41 -15.89 -8.34
N ALA A 8 -4.00 -14.93 -7.51
CA ALA A 8 -4.88 -14.34 -6.49
C ALA A 8 -6.12 -13.72 -7.13
N ILE A 9 -5.95 -12.92 -8.19
CA ILE A 9 -7.03 -12.32 -8.97
C ILE A 9 -8.00 -13.40 -9.48
N MET A 10 -7.48 -14.46 -10.11
CA MET A 10 -8.32 -15.51 -10.67
C MET A 10 -9.13 -16.25 -9.59
N LEU A 11 -8.52 -16.54 -8.44
CA LEU A 11 -9.21 -17.18 -7.32
C LEU A 11 -10.27 -16.25 -6.71
N THR A 12 -9.94 -14.97 -6.50
CA THR A 12 -10.87 -13.98 -5.96
C THR A 12 -12.07 -13.79 -6.88
N LEU A 13 -11.85 -13.64 -8.19
CA LEU A 13 -12.95 -13.52 -9.14
C LEU A 13 -13.80 -14.78 -9.19
N ASP A 14 -13.19 -15.96 -9.10
CA ASP A 14 -13.93 -17.22 -9.13
C ASP A 14 -14.82 -17.42 -7.90
N GLU A 15 -14.37 -16.95 -6.74
CA GLU A 15 -15.11 -16.95 -5.49
C GLU A 15 -16.23 -15.90 -5.52
N VAL A 16 -15.91 -14.65 -5.82
CA VAL A 16 -16.89 -13.54 -5.78
C VAL A 16 -17.99 -13.71 -6.83
N LEU A 17 -17.67 -14.35 -7.96
CA LEU A 17 -18.63 -14.62 -9.03
C LEU A 17 -19.28 -16.01 -8.93
N ALA A 18 -19.08 -16.74 -7.81
CA ALA A 18 -19.50 -18.14 -7.71
C ALA A 18 -20.98 -18.36 -8.06
N ASP A 19 -21.84 -17.48 -7.55
CA ASP A 19 -23.30 -17.52 -7.70
C ASP A 19 -23.81 -16.57 -8.81
N SER A 20 -22.91 -15.94 -9.57
CA SER A 20 -23.30 -15.02 -10.64
C SER A 20 -23.69 -15.76 -11.91
N GLY A 21 -24.84 -15.41 -12.49
CA GLY A 21 -25.23 -15.87 -13.83
C GLY A 21 -24.29 -15.38 -14.95
N LYS A 22 -23.41 -14.40 -14.66
CA LYS A 22 -22.42 -13.83 -15.58
C LYS A 22 -20.98 -14.28 -15.27
N ARG A 23 -20.80 -15.45 -14.67
CA ARG A 23 -19.49 -15.95 -14.23
C ARG A 23 -18.56 -16.27 -15.42
N PHE A 24 -17.81 -15.27 -15.89
CA PHE A 24 -16.83 -15.44 -16.98
C PHE A 24 -15.62 -16.30 -16.58
N THR A 25 -15.32 -16.47 -15.28
CA THR A 25 -14.13 -17.20 -14.81
C THR A 25 -14.11 -18.67 -15.22
N ARG A 26 -15.28 -19.22 -15.60
CA ARG A 26 -15.43 -20.60 -16.08
C ARG A 26 -15.36 -20.73 -17.60
N SER A 27 -15.30 -19.62 -18.34
CA SER A 27 -15.24 -19.64 -19.80
C SER A 27 -14.06 -20.49 -20.30
N PRO A 28 -14.26 -21.30 -21.36
CA PRO A 28 -13.17 -22.02 -22.01
C PRO A 28 -12.12 -21.07 -22.61
N LEU A 29 -12.47 -19.81 -22.91
CA LEU A 29 -11.56 -18.81 -23.47
C LEU A 29 -10.43 -18.40 -22.50
N LEU A 30 -10.56 -18.71 -21.21
CA LEU A 30 -9.53 -18.48 -20.18
C LEU A 30 -8.61 -19.70 -20.00
N HIS A 31 -8.77 -20.77 -20.79
CA HIS A 31 -8.01 -22.02 -20.61
C HIS A 31 -6.49 -21.79 -20.62
N ARG A 32 -5.97 -21.03 -21.58
CA ARG A 32 -4.53 -20.72 -21.69
C ARG A 32 -3.99 -20.08 -20.41
N THR A 33 -4.67 -19.07 -19.89
CA THR A 33 -4.27 -18.35 -18.67
C THR A 33 -4.33 -19.25 -17.44
N ARG A 34 -5.35 -20.12 -17.35
CA ARG A 34 -5.44 -21.13 -16.28
C ARG A 34 -4.26 -22.11 -16.31
N ILE A 35 -3.93 -22.64 -17.49
CA ILE A 35 -2.80 -23.57 -17.66
C ILE A 35 -1.48 -22.89 -17.31
N LEU A 36 -1.26 -21.67 -17.78
CA LEU A 36 -0.07 -20.90 -17.46
C LEU A 36 0.12 -20.72 -15.95
N VAL A 37 -0.92 -20.28 -15.23
CA VAL A 37 -0.86 -20.13 -13.78
C VAL A 37 -0.60 -21.47 -13.09
N GLN A 38 -1.30 -22.52 -13.50
CA GLN A 38 -1.11 -23.85 -12.91
C GLN A 38 0.31 -24.39 -13.11
N GLN A 39 0.87 -24.20 -14.31
CA GLN A 39 2.22 -24.62 -14.64
C GLN A 39 3.24 -23.91 -13.75
N VAL A 40 3.21 -22.57 -13.71
CA VAL A 40 4.15 -21.78 -12.90
C VAL A 40 4.05 -22.14 -11.41
N MET A 41 2.84 -22.37 -10.89
CA MET A 41 2.67 -22.73 -9.47
C MET A 41 3.13 -24.14 -9.14
N LYS A 42 3.07 -25.09 -10.08
CA LYS A 42 3.52 -26.48 -9.88
C LYS A 42 5.03 -26.62 -10.06
N GLU A 43 5.58 -25.97 -11.07
CA GLU A 43 6.98 -26.10 -11.47
C GLU A 43 7.88 -25.12 -10.70
N GLY A 44 7.31 -24.04 -10.14
CA GLY A 44 8.07 -22.99 -9.47
C GLY A 44 8.94 -22.16 -10.42
N ALA A 45 8.79 -22.35 -11.73
CA ALA A 45 9.55 -21.69 -12.77
C ALA A 45 8.62 -21.01 -13.78
N LEU A 46 9.10 -19.94 -14.41
CA LEU A 46 8.39 -19.31 -15.52
C LEU A 46 8.63 -20.08 -16.81
N PRO A 47 7.60 -20.28 -17.66
CA PRO A 47 7.79 -20.79 -19.00
C PRO A 47 8.49 -19.73 -19.86
N ARG A 48 8.62 -20.02 -21.16
CA ARG A 48 9.32 -19.10 -22.05
C ARG A 48 8.58 -17.75 -22.17
N PRO A 49 9.28 -16.63 -22.38
CA PRO A 49 8.67 -15.30 -22.44
C PRO A 49 7.49 -15.18 -23.40
N GLU A 50 7.52 -15.82 -24.56
CA GLU A 50 6.44 -15.85 -25.54
C GLU A 50 5.12 -16.43 -25.00
N GLU A 51 5.18 -17.23 -23.93
CA GLU A 51 4.02 -17.87 -23.31
C GLU A 51 3.32 -16.93 -22.33
N TYR A 52 4.09 -16.18 -21.52
CA TYR A 52 3.56 -15.33 -20.45
C TYR A 52 3.51 -13.83 -20.75
N LEU A 53 4.39 -13.29 -21.60
CA LEU A 53 4.40 -11.86 -21.95
C LEU A 53 3.09 -11.35 -22.61
N PRO A 54 2.33 -12.19 -23.36
CA PRO A 54 1.00 -11.78 -23.83
C PRO A 54 -0.05 -11.68 -22.72
N VAL A 55 0.18 -12.33 -21.57
CA VAL A 55 -0.73 -12.36 -20.42
C VAL A 55 -0.35 -11.29 -19.40
N VAL A 56 0.94 -11.14 -19.10
CA VAL A 56 1.44 -10.17 -18.10
C VAL A 56 1.70 -8.83 -18.78
N LEU A 57 0.85 -7.85 -18.50
CA LEU A 57 0.94 -6.54 -19.14
C LEU A 57 1.79 -5.53 -18.37
N GLY A 58 2.07 -5.82 -17.09
CA GLY A 58 2.86 -4.97 -16.18
C GLY A 58 2.00 -3.98 -15.39
N ILE A 59 2.65 -3.12 -14.60
CA ILE A 59 2.00 -2.13 -13.74
C ILE A 59 1.54 -0.92 -14.58
N GLN A 60 0.27 -0.54 -14.47
CA GLN A 60 -0.38 0.48 -15.32
C GLN A 60 -0.44 1.87 -14.69
N TYR A 61 0.70 2.45 -14.28
CA TYR A 61 0.65 3.78 -13.65
C TYR A 61 0.04 4.86 -14.56
N ASP A 62 0.21 4.76 -15.89
CA ASP A 62 -0.35 5.71 -16.86
C ASP A 62 -1.86 5.53 -17.11
N ARG A 63 -2.46 4.46 -16.59
CA ARG A 63 -3.89 4.14 -16.74
C ARG A 63 -4.60 4.03 -15.39
N ILE A 64 -3.95 4.47 -14.31
CA ILE A 64 -4.54 4.41 -12.97
C ILE A 64 -5.87 5.17 -12.92
N ASP A 65 -5.97 6.29 -13.63
CA ASP A 65 -7.18 7.11 -13.69
C ASP A 65 -8.35 6.39 -14.36
N ASP A 66 -8.11 5.47 -15.31
CA ASP A 66 -9.17 4.67 -15.90
C ASP A 66 -9.72 3.63 -14.92
N VAL A 67 -8.84 3.03 -14.12
CA VAL A 67 -9.22 2.10 -13.05
C VAL A 67 -10.00 2.83 -11.96
N LEU A 68 -9.54 4.01 -11.56
CA LEU A 68 -10.23 4.87 -10.60
C LEU A 68 -11.58 5.36 -11.14
N SER A 69 -11.66 5.67 -12.43
CA SER A 69 -12.92 6.05 -13.09
C SER A 69 -13.90 4.87 -13.13
N ALA A 70 -13.43 3.66 -13.45
CA ALA A 70 -14.24 2.46 -13.36
C ALA A 70 -14.73 2.22 -11.93
N ARG A 71 -13.87 2.40 -10.94
CA ARG A 71 -14.20 2.33 -9.50
C ARG A 71 -15.21 3.37 -9.06
N ALA A 72 -15.13 4.60 -9.56
CA ALA A 72 -16.06 5.67 -9.19
C ALA A 72 -17.53 5.33 -9.54
N ARG A 73 -17.74 4.48 -10.55
CA ARG A 73 -19.08 4.00 -10.97
C ARG A 73 -19.78 3.12 -9.93
N LEU A 74 -19.07 2.64 -8.89
CA LEU A 74 -19.70 1.96 -7.76
C LEU A 74 -20.49 2.94 -6.87
N GLU A 75 -20.33 4.25 -7.04
CA GLU A 75 -21.05 5.30 -6.28
C GLU A 75 -20.93 5.16 -4.75
N LEU A 76 -19.83 4.55 -4.30
CA LEU A 76 -19.50 4.38 -2.90
C LEU A 76 -18.21 5.13 -2.55
N PRO A 77 -18.10 5.65 -1.31
CA PRO A 77 -16.87 6.30 -0.83
C PRO A 77 -15.65 5.41 -1.07
N VAL A 78 -14.55 6.02 -1.51
CA VAL A 78 -13.25 5.33 -1.66
C VAL A 78 -12.61 5.22 -0.28
N GLN A 79 -12.22 4.01 0.09
CA GLN A 79 -11.48 3.81 1.34
C GLN A 79 -9.97 3.96 1.12
N PRO A 80 -9.21 4.45 2.13
CA PRO A 80 -7.76 4.37 2.11
C PRO A 80 -7.31 2.92 1.90
N PHE A 81 -6.34 2.72 1.00
CA PHE A 81 -5.74 1.41 0.72
C PHE A 81 -6.74 0.32 0.32
N GLU A 82 -7.89 0.65 -0.28
CA GLU A 82 -8.79 -0.36 -0.82
C GLU A 82 -8.13 -1.18 -1.95
N HIS A 83 -8.44 -2.47 -2.02
CA HIS A 83 -8.12 -3.26 -3.20
C HIS A 83 -9.26 -3.14 -4.20
N THR A 84 -8.92 -2.78 -5.44
CA THR A 84 -9.89 -2.72 -6.54
C THR A 84 -9.48 -3.69 -7.64
N LEU A 85 -10.41 -4.55 -8.04
CA LEU A 85 -10.36 -5.35 -9.25
C LEU A 85 -11.29 -4.74 -10.28
N ALA A 86 -10.77 -4.41 -11.45
CA ALA A 86 -11.55 -4.02 -12.62
C ALA A 86 -11.28 -5.02 -13.74
N VAL A 87 -12.33 -5.60 -14.31
CA VAL A 87 -12.28 -6.55 -15.41
C VAL A 87 -13.07 -5.97 -16.57
N SER A 88 -12.55 -6.06 -17.78
CA SER A 88 -13.24 -5.62 -18.99
C SER A 88 -13.16 -6.68 -20.07
N GLY A 89 -14.31 -7.13 -20.55
CA GLY A 89 -14.45 -7.94 -21.75
C GLY A 89 -14.81 -7.04 -22.93
N ASP A 90 -14.01 -7.10 -24.00
CA ASP A 90 -14.17 -6.30 -25.22
C ASP A 90 -14.10 -7.23 -26.45
N VAL A 91 -15.24 -7.43 -27.09
CA VAL A 91 -15.40 -8.28 -28.27
C VAL A 91 -14.74 -7.66 -29.50
N ALA A 92 -14.70 -6.32 -29.60
CA ALA A 92 -14.12 -5.63 -30.75
C ALA A 92 -12.60 -5.79 -30.77
N SER A 93 -11.94 -5.66 -29.62
CA SER A 93 -10.49 -5.91 -29.48
C SER A 93 -10.14 -7.37 -29.18
N ARG A 94 -11.16 -8.22 -28.97
CA ARG A 94 -11.05 -9.63 -28.58
C ARG A 94 -10.28 -9.85 -27.28
N SER A 95 -10.33 -8.90 -26.35
CA SER A 95 -9.63 -9.02 -25.07
C SER A 95 -10.58 -9.26 -23.91
N LEU A 96 -10.11 -10.05 -22.95
CA LEU A 96 -10.60 -10.00 -21.59
C LEU A 96 -9.43 -9.59 -20.71
N ASP A 97 -9.49 -8.37 -20.20
CA ASP A 97 -8.40 -7.76 -19.45
C ASP A 97 -8.82 -7.54 -17.99
N VAL A 98 -7.87 -7.65 -17.06
CA VAL A 98 -8.08 -7.39 -15.64
C VAL A 98 -6.97 -6.52 -15.09
N VAL A 99 -7.34 -5.57 -14.24
CA VAL A 99 -6.41 -4.78 -13.42
C VAL A 99 -6.75 -4.99 -11.96
N TRP A 100 -5.71 -5.28 -11.17
CA TRP A 100 -5.78 -5.20 -9.72
C TRP A 100 -5.01 -3.99 -9.23
N LEU A 101 -5.74 -2.96 -8.81
CA LEU A 101 -5.18 -1.88 -8.02
C LEU A 101 -5.00 -2.38 -6.57
N CYS A 102 -3.80 -2.88 -6.29
CA CYS A 102 -3.47 -3.47 -5.00
C CYS A 102 -3.27 -2.38 -3.96
N ALA A 103 -4.11 -2.37 -2.92
CA ALA A 103 -4.10 -1.40 -1.83
C ALA A 103 -4.08 0.07 -2.31
N GLY A 104 -4.73 0.38 -3.43
CA GLY A 104 -4.72 1.73 -4.00
C GLY A 104 -3.37 2.17 -4.60
N VAL A 105 -2.36 1.30 -4.68
CA VAL A 105 -0.97 1.65 -5.06
C VAL A 105 -0.60 1.18 -6.46
N ASP A 106 -0.51 -0.14 -6.64
CA ASP A 106 0.02 -0.74 -7.86
C ASP A 106 -1.12 -1.33 -8.70
N PRO A 107 -1.43 -0.78 -9.88
CA PRO A 107 -2.39 -1.34 -10.83
C PRO A 107 -1.76 -2.45 -11.67
N TRP A 108 -1.78 -3.68 -11.17
CA TRP A 108 -1.26 -4.86 -11.87
C TRP A 108 -2.22 -5.31 -12.97
N ALA A 109 -1.78 -5.25 -14.23
CA ALA A 109 -2.62 -5.62 -15.37
C ALA A 109 -2.26 -6.97 -15.98
N PHE A 110 -3.30 -7.70 -16.37
CA PHE A 110 -3.22 -8.98 -17.06
C PHE A 110 -4.25 -9.08 -18.17
N ARG A 111 -3.88 -9.78 -19.24
CA ARG A 111 -4.79 -10.23 -20.29
C ARG A 111 -5.19 -11.68 -20.05
N LEU A 112 -6.43 -11.89 -19.61
CA LEU A 112 -6.98 -13.21 -19.31
C LEU A 112 -7.35 -13.98 -20.59
N SER A 113 -7.72 -13.28 -21.66
CA SER A 113 -7.99 -13.86 -22.99
C SER A 113 -7.63 -12.86 -24.08
N SER A 114 -7.11 -13.36 -25.21
CA SER A 114 -6.87 -12.60 -26.46
C SER A 114 -7.79 -13.04 -27.60
N ASN A 115 -8.82 -13.82 -27.28
CA ASN A 115 -9.83 -14.32 -28.19
C ASN A 115 -11.22 -14.22 -27.55
N TRP A 116 -11.45 -13.18 -26.76
CA TRP A 116 -12.74 -12.94 -26.11
C TRP A 116 -13.82 -12.66 -27.16
N THR A 117 -14.89 -13.45 -27.14
CA THR A 117 -15.98 -13.36 -28.14
C THR A 117 -17.37 -13.50 -27.50
N GLU A 118 -17.49 -13.43 -26.18
CA GLU A 118 -18.75 -13.66 -25.48
C GLU A 118 -19.57 -12.37 -25.39
N GLU A 119 -19.35 -11.54 -24.36
CA GLU A 119 -20.08 -10.29 -24.16
C GLU A 119 -19.16 -9.11 -23.83
N ASP A 120 -19.62 -7.90 -24.17
CA ASP A 120 -19.00 -6.64 -23.78
C ASP A 120 -19.43 -6.22 -22.38
N PHE A 121 -18.46 -6.05 -21.48
CA PHE A 121 -18.76 -5.66 -20.10
C PHE A 121 -17.59 -5.00 -19.39
N THR A 122 -17.90 -4.31 -18.30
CA THR A 122 -16.94 -3.97 -17.26
C THR A 122 -17.47 -4.48 -15.92
N TYR A 123 -16.68 -5.25 -15.18
CA TYR A 123 -16.99 -5.67 -13.83
C TYR A 123 -16.00 -5.02 -12.86
N VAL A 124 -16.49 -4.43 -11.78
CA VAL A 124 -15.65 -3.84 -10.75
C VAL A 124 -15.99 -4.45 -9.40
N PHE A 125 -14.96 -4.82 -8.66
CA PHE A 125 -15.02 -5.28 -7.28
C PHE A 125 -14.03 -4.47 -6.44
N ALA A 126 -14.48 -3.93 -5.32
CA ALA A 126 -13.65 -3.19 -4.38
C ALA A 126 -13.85 -3.75 -2.96
N VAL A 127 -12.76 -3.84 -2.20
CA VAL A 127 -12.77 -4.29 -0.81
C VAL A 127 -11.88 -3.37 0.02
N GLY A 128 -12.44 -2.88 1.13
CA GLY A 128 -11.71 -2.06 2.09
C GLY A 128 -10.70 -2.88 2.89
N THR A 129 -9.58 -2.29 3.25
CA THR A 129 -8.60 -2.89 4.18
C THR A 129 -8.70 -2.33 5.59
N THR A 130 -9.58 -1.35 5.79
CA THR A 130 -9.78 -0.65 7.06
C THR A 130 -11.21 -0.87 7.56
N THR A 131 -11.43 -0.69 8.86
CA THR A 131 -12.76 -0.73 9.46
C THR A 131 -13.59 0.54 9.19
N LEU A 132 -13.09 1.47 8.37
CA LEU A 132 -13.65 2.82 8.19
C LEU A 132 -14.75 2.92 7.12
N GLY A 133 -15.25 1.82 6.55
CA GLY A 133 -16.34 1.87 5.55
C GLY A 133 -16.91 0.49 5.16
N PRO A 134 -17.80 0.42 4.13
CA PRO A 134 -18.41 -0.83 3.70
C PRO A 134 -17.34 -1.83 3.28
N GLU A 135 -17.38 -3.04 3.83
CA GLU A 135 -16.32 -4.05 3.67
C GLU A 135 -16.06 -4.41 2.21
N ARG A 136 -17.11 -4.44 1.38
CA ARG A 136 -17.04 -4.89 -0.02
C ARG A 136 -18.10 -4.24 -0.89
N ALA A 137 -17.76 -4.03 -2.15
CA ALA A 137 -18.68 -3.55 -3.18
C ALA A 137 -18.36 -4.20 -4.52
N SER A 138 -19.38 -4.46 -5.33
CA SER A 138 -19.17 -4.87 -6.72
C SER A 138 -20.36 -4.53 -7.60
N ASN A 139 -20.10 -4.31 -8.88
CA ASN A 139 -21.16 -4.14 -9.86
C ASN A 139 -20.69 -4.50 -11.28
N TRP A 140 -21.65 -4.80 -12.12
CA TRP A 140 -21.50 -4.98 -13.55
C TRP A 140 -21.97 -3.74 -14.27
N PHE A 141 -21.22 -3.35 -15.30
CA PHE A 141 -21.56 -2.25 -16.14
C PHE A 141 -21.56 -2.65 -17.61
N ALA A 142 -22.48 -2.03 -18.36
CA ALA A 142 -22.57 -2.23 -19.79
C ALA A 142 -21.35 -1.63 -20.51
N GLY A 143 -20.84 -2.37 -21.49
CA GLY A 143 -19.75 -1.96 -22.37
C GLY A 143 -18.35 -2.14 -21.76
N PRO A 144 -17.32 -2.22 -22.62
CA PRO A 144 -15.95 -2.35 -22.17
C PRO A 144 -15.38 -1.03 -21.67
N THR A 145 -14.40 -1.12 -20.77
CA THR A 145 -13.52 -0.02 -20.35
C THR A 145 -12.10 -0.37 -20.77
N SER A 146 -11.38 0.58 -21.38
CA SER A 146 -9.96 0.39 -21.72
C SER A 146 -9.13 0.46 -20.44
N LEU A 147 -8.89 -0.70 -19.81
CA LEU A 147 -8.19 -0.79 -18.52
C LEU A 147 -6.68 -1.06 -18.67
N CYS A 148 -6.27 -1.67 -19.77
CA CYS A 148 -4.96 -2.28 -19.89
C CYS A 148 -4.24 -1.90 -21.19
N GLN A 149 -2.92 -1.74 -21.09
CA GLN A 149 -2.01 -1.71 -22.23
C GLN A 149 -0.66 -2.37 -21.85
N PRO A 150 0.16 -2.80 -22.81
CA PRO A 150 1.54 -3.18 -22.52
C PRO A 150 2.27 -2.02 -21.80
N SER A 151 2.78 -2.29 -20.61
CA SER A 151 3.55 -1.34 -19.81
C SER A 151 5.02 -1.72 -19.77
N ILE A 152 5.88 -0.71 -19.63
CA ILE A 152 7.32 -0.88 -19.35
C ILE A 152 7.58 -1.35 -17.93
N TYR A 153 6.63 -1.14 -17.00
CA TYR A 153 6.75 -1.50 -15.59
C TYR A 153 6.45 -2.99 -15.37
N ARG A 154 7.23 -3.87 -16.01
CA ARG A 154 7.16 -5.32 -15.84
C ARG A 154 8.27 -5.79 -14.92
N MET A 155 7.91 -6.58 -13.92
CA MET A 155 8.89 -7.15 -12.99
C MET A 155 9.41 -8.50 -13.48
N LEU A 156 8.73 -9.11 -14.46
CA LEU A 156 9.18 -10.25 -15.23
C LEU A 156 9.76 -9.77 -16.57
N SER A 157 11.02 -9.34 -16.54
CA SER A 157 11.82 -9.01 -17.73
C SER A 157 13.00 -9.98 -17.82
N PRO A 158 13.47 -10.38 -19.02
CA PRO A 158 14.74 -11.07 -19.16
C PRO A 158 15.96 -10.16 -18.87
N ASP A 159 15.78 -8.83 -18.89
CA ASP A 159 16.85 -7.82 -18.80
C ASP A 159 16.97 -7.16 -17.41
N LEU A 160 16.62 -7.86 -16.33
CA LEU A 160 16.53 -7.29 -14.96
C LEU A 160 17.85 -6.74 -14.40
N GLU A 161 19.00 -7.11 -14.97
CA GLU A 161 20.35 -6.78 -14.48
C GLU A 161 20.97 -5.54 -15.15
N ASN A 162 20.21 -4.77 -15.93
CA ASN A 162 20.69 -3.55 -16.57
C ASN A 162 20.43 -2.31 -15.68
N ASP A 163 21.44 -1.48 -15.44
CA ASP A 163 21.32 -0.20 -14.73
C ASP A 163 20.19 0.69 -15.31
N GLU A 164 19.97 0.61 -16.63
CA GLU A 164 18.87 1.33 -17.30
C GLU A 164 17.50 0.82 -16.87
N PHE A 165 17.36 -0.49 -16.65
CA PHE A 165 16.12 -1.09 -16.14
C PHE A 165 15.88 -0.65 -14.69
N GLU A 166 16.91 -0.64 -13.85
CA GLU A 166 16.81 -0.16 -12.48
C GLU A 166 16.31 1.29 -12.45
N ALA A 167 16.96 2.17 -13.22
CA ALA A 167 16.61 3.58 -13.25
C ALA A 167 15.20 3.86 -13.81
N ARG A 168 14.78 3.13 -14.85
CA ARG A 168 13.51 3.38 -15.55
C ARG A 168 12.30 2.67 -14.96
N VAL A 169 12.50 1.53 -14.28
CA VAL A 169 11.40 0.67 -13.79
C VAL A 169 11.45 0.52 -12.28
N LEU A 170 12.58 0.04 -11.72
CA LEU A 170 12.65 -0.29 -10.30
C LEU A 170 12.57 0.95 -9.41
N LEU A 171 13.35 2.00 -9.71
CA LEU A 171 13.34 3.23 -8.91
C LEU A 171 11.97 3.92 -8.88
N PRO A 172 11.25 4.10 -10.01
CA PRO A 172 9.89 4.64 -10.00
C PRO A 172 8.89 3.80 -9.20
N VAL A 173 8.90 2.47 -9.37
CA VAL A 173 8.03 1.55 -8.62
C VAL A 173 8.33 1.64 -7.12
N ALA A 174 9.62 1.58 -6.75
CA ALA A 174 10.06 1.68 -5.36
C ALA A 174 9.66 3.04 -4.75
N SER A 175 9.83 4.14 -5.49
CA SER A 175 9.45 5.49 -5.04
C SER A 175 7.96 5.60 -4.76
N ARG A 176 7.11 5.06 -5.65
CA ARG A 176 5.65 5.05 -5.46
C ARG A 176 5.23 4.21 -4.25
N ARG A 177 5.84 3.04 -4.07
CA ARG A 177 5.58 2.18 -2.90
C ARG A 177 6.04 2.82 -1.60
N ALA A 178 7.20 3.49 -1.59
CA ALA A 178 7.68 4.22 -0.43
C ALA A 178 6.72 5.36 -0.06
N GLU A 179 6.20 6.08 -1.04
CA GLU A 179 5.19 7.11 -0.81
C GLU A 179 3.86 6.54 -0.27
N ALA A 180 3.40 5.42 -0.81
CA ALA A 180 2.22 4.75 -0.30
C ALA A 180 2.41 4.24 1.14
N TYR A 181 3.59 3.69 1.45
CA TYR A 181 3.95 3.30 2.82
C TYR A 181 3.91 4.50 3.77
N ARG A 182 4.45 5.66 3.37
CA ARG A 182 4.37 6.89 4.17
C ARG A 182 2.93 7.32 4.45
N LYS A 183 2.07 7.26 3.43
CA LYS A 183 0.63 7.52 3.61
C LYS A 183 -0.03 6.52 4.57
N ALA A 184 0.41 5.26 4.56
CA ALA A 184 -0.13 4.23 5.44
C ALA A 184 0.31 4.48 6.89
N VAL A 185 1.57 4.83 7.10
CA VAL A 185 2.10 5.23 8.40
C VAL A 185 1.34 6.46 8.92
N ASP A 186 1.22 7.51 8.11
CA ASP A 186 0.45 8.70 8.48
C ASP A 186 -1.00 8.38 8.89
N LEU A 187 -1.68 7.51 8.12
CA LEU A 187 -3.02 7.04 8.46
C LEU A 187 -3.08 6.35 9.83
N VAL A 188 -2.15 5.42 10.11
CA VAL A 188 -2.08 4.68 11.38
C VAL A 188 -1.78 5.63 12.53
N GLU A 189 -0.74 6.46 12.40
CA GLU A 189 -0.33 7.41 13.43
C GLU A 189 -1.48 8.37 13.82
N ARG A 190 -2.33 8.75 12.85
CA ARG A 190 -3.47 9.65 13.07
C ARG A 190 -4.73 8.98 13.59
N ASN A 191 -4.98 7.73 13.24
CA ASN A 191 -6.29 7.10 13.49
C ASN A 191 -6.22 5.92 14.47
N CYS A 192 -5.03 5.48 14.86
CA CYS A 192 -4.82 4.32 15.74
C CYS A 192 -4.09 4.74 17.03
N PRO A 193 -4.75 5.43 17.98
CA PRO A 193 -4.12 5.90 19.21
C PRO A 193 -3.52 4.77 20.05
N ALA A 194 -4.12 3.58 20.03
CA ALA A 194 -3.58 2.39 20.70
C ALA A 194 -2.20 1.99 20.15
N GLU A 195 -1.99 2.05 18.84
CA GLU A 195 -0.70 1.72 18.21
C GLU A 195 0.38 2.77 18.53
N VAL A 196 -0.04 4.04 18.63
CA VAL A 196 0.85 5.11 19.09
C VAL A 196 1.25 4.86 20.53
N GLN A 197 0.29 4.61 21.41
CA GLN A 197 0.52 4.27 22.82
C GLN A 197 1.46 3.07 22.98
N ASP A 198 1.16 1.95 22.32
CA ASP A 198 1.98 0.73 22.39
C ASP A 198 3.40 0.97 21.91
N GLY A 199 3.57 1.77 20.87
CA GLY A 199 4.89 2.15 20.40
C GLY A 199 5.65 3.06 21.37
N LEU A 200 4.97 4.00 22.06
CA LEU A 200 5.59 4.81 23.13
C LEU A 200 6.02 3.93 24.31
N LEU A 201 5.16 2.99 24.72
CA LEU A 201 5.47 2.03 25.78
C LEU A 201 6.63 1.11 25.38
N SER A 202 6.68 0.67 24.12
CA SER A 202 7.81 -0.11 23.59
C SER A 202 9.14 0.66 23.69
N ILE A 203 9.14 1.96 23.37
CA ILE A 203 10.31 2.84 23.56
C ILE A 203 10.71 2.90 25.03
N ALA A 204 9.75 3.08 25.95
CA ALA A 204 10.00 3.12 27.38
C ALA A 204 10.62 1.81 27.89
N ARG A 205 10.06 0.65 27.53
CA ARG A 205 10.62 -0.68 27.86
C ARG A 205 12.06 -0.83 27.40
N THR A 206 12.37 -0.35 26.19
CA THR A 206 13.70 -0.51 25.60
C THR A 206 14.74 0.40 26.27
N ARG A 207 14.35 1.61 26.69
CA ARG A 207 15.26 2.57 27.32
C ARG A 207 15.49 2.28 28.80
N SER A 208 14.41 2.09 29.55
CA SER A 208 14.46 2.04 31.00
C SER A 208 13.21 1.31 31.53
N PRO A 209 13.20 -0.04 31.51
CA PRO A 209 12.00 -0.82 31.80
C PRO A 209 11.40 -0.54 33.18
N ASP A 210 12.25 -0.23 34.16
CA ASP A 210 11.87 -0.05 35.57
C ASP A 210 11.95 1.41 36.06
N GLN A 211 12.22 2.37 35.16
CA GLN A 211 12.34 3.79 35.55
C GLN A 211 11.24 4.63 34.91
N PRO A 212 10.71 5.63 35.63
CA PRO A 212 9.77 6.58 35.05
C PRO A 212 10.39 7.34 33.88
N VAL A 213 9.71 7.34 32.73
CA VAL A 213 10.11 8.12 31.54
C VAL A 213 9.02 9.13 31.20
N SER A 214 9.43 10.35 30.86
CA SER A 214 8.50 11.41 30.44
C SER A 214 7.81 11.04 29.13
N VAL A 215 6.48 11.16 29.10
CA VAL A 215 5.69 10.90 27.88
C VAL A 215 6.10 11.86 26.75
N ALA A 216 6.42 13.12 27.07
CA ALA A 216 6.97 14.10 26.13
C ALA A 216 8.27 13.61 25.46
N ALA A 217 9.16 13.00 26.24
CA ALA A 217 10.42 12.47 25.75
C ALA A 217 10.21 11.24 24.85
N LEU A 218 9.26 10.37 25.21
CA LEU A 218 8.88 9.21 24.38
C LEU A 218 8.26 9.66 23.05
N LEU A 219 7.38 10.66 23.07
CA LEU A 219 6.74 11.22 21.89
C LEU A 219 7.78 11.81 20.94
N ARG A 220 8.72 12.61 21.47
CA ARG A 220 9.82 13.15 20.68
C ARG A 220 10.67 12.05 20.05
N GLU A 221 11.00 11.01 20.81
CA GLU A 221 11.77 9.87 20.31
C GLU A 221 11.02 9.12 19.20
N ARG A 222 9.71 8.87 19.36
CA ARG A 222 8.88 8.26 18.32
C ARG A 222 8.91 9.08 17.04
N LEU A 223 8.67 10.39 17.13
CA LEU A 223 8.74 11.30 15.99
C LEU A 223 10.12 11.27 15.31
N ARG A 224 11.22 11.29 16.08
CA ARG A 224 12.57 11.17 15.52
C ARG A 224 12.77 9.88 14.73
N ARG A 225 12.21 8.76 15.19
CA ARG A 225 12.26 7.48 14.47
C ARG A 225 11.44 7.52 13.18
N LEU A 226 10.25 8.13 13.21
CA LEU A 226 9.39 8.27 12.04
C LEU A 226 10.02 9.12 10.93
N PHE A 227 10.83 10.12 11.29
CA PHE A 227 11.45 11.07 10.37
C PHE A 227 12.97 10.87 10.18
N TYR A 228 13.55 9.77 10.67
CA TYR A 228 15.00 9.66 10.90
C TYR A 228 15.89 10.08 9.72
N ARG A 229 15.60 9.62 8.48
CA ARG A 229 16.37 10.00 7.28
C ARG A 229 16.28 11.48 6.96
N ARG A 230 15.10 12.07 7.13
CA ARG A 230 14.88 13.50 6.85
C ARG A 230 15.62 14.38 7.84
N LEU A 231 15.81 13.89 9.06
CA LEU A 231 16.59 14.56 10.10
C LEU A 231 18.11 14.48 9.88
N GLU A 232 18.60 13.75 8.86
CA GLU A 232 20.00 13.84 8.43
C GLU A 232 20.29 15.19 7.76
N ASN A 233 19.25 15.85 7.21
CA ASN A 233 19.35 17.22 6.73
C ASN A 233 19.32 18.20 7.92
N GLY A 234 20.40 18.96 8.10
CA GLY A 234 20.53 19.90 9.23
C GLY A 234 19.44 20.98 9.31
N ALA A 235 18.91 21.45 8.18
CA ALA A 235 17.83 22.43 8.17
C ALA A 235 16.51 21.80 8.63
N THR A 236 16.19 20.61 8.13
CA THR A 236 15.00 19.85 8.56
C THR A 236 15.09 19.44 10.01
N ALA A 237 16.26 19.01 10.49
CA ALA A 237 16.49 18.67 11.89
C ALA A 237 16.26 19.85 12.83
N LYS A 238 16.75 21.04 12.47
CA LYS A 238 16.52 22.25 13.24
C LYS A 238 15.04 22.63 13.29
N ALA A 239 14.36 22.63 12.14
CA ALA A 239 12.93 22.92 12.07
C ALA A 239 12.10 21.93 12.90
N PHE A 240 12.45 20.63 12.83
CA PHE A 240 11.84 19.59 13.64
C PHE A 240 11.96 19.89 15.14
N ASP A 241 13.18 20.19 15.61
CA ASP A 241 13.40 20.45 17.03
C ASP A 241 12.67 21.71 17.52
N GLU A 242 12.58 22.75 16.68
CA GLU A 242 11.83 23.98 16.96
C GLU A 242 10.32 23.72 17.08
N ILE A 243 9.73 23.00 16.11
CA ILE A 243 8.30 22.66 16.09
C ILE A 243 7.93 21.80 17.29
N VAL A 244 8.67 20.70 17.52
CA VAL A 244 8.40 19.80 18.65
C VAL A 244 8.51 20.56 19.97
N LYS A 245 9.56 21.38 20.14
CA LYS A 245 9.73 22.18 21.36
C LYS A 245 8.58 23.18 21.54
N ALA A 246 8.17 23.88 20.49
CA ALA A 246 7.08 24.85 20.55
C ALA A 246 5.77 24.20 21.01
N ARG A 247 5.45 23.00 20.48
CA ARG A 247 4.26 22.25 20.90
C ARG A 247 4.35 21.73 22.33
N MET A 248 5.50 21.20 22.75
CA MET A 248 5.68 20.76 24.13
C MET A 248 5.55 21.92 25.15
N LEU A 249 5.90 23.15 24.76
CA LEU A 249 5.75 24.34 25.61
C LEU A 249 4.30 24.83 25.75
N GLN A 250 3.38 24.37 24.89
CA GLN A 250 1.96 24.72 24.95
C GLN A 250 1.16 23.79 25.87
N LEU A 251 1.78 22.70 26.34
CA LEU A 251 1.17 21.78 27.29
C LEU A 251 0.97 22.45 28.64
N ASP A 252 -0.12 22.12 29.33
CA ASP A 252 -0.28 22.50 30.72
C ASP A 252 0.74 21.79 31.61
N THR A 253 0.94 22.33 32.82
CA THR A 253 1.97 21.81 33.75
C THR A 253 1.71 20.35 34.11
N ALA A 254 0.44 19.95 34.23
CA ALA A 254 0.06 18.58 34.60
C ALA A 254 0.44 17.59 33.49
N SER A 255 0.12 17.89 32.23
CA SER A 255 0.44 17.07 31.06
C SER A 255 1.95 17.00 30.85
N ALA A 256 2.66 18.13 30.92
CA ALA A 256 4.11 18.19 30.75
C ALA A 256 4.89 17.33 31.78
N GLN A 257 4.29 17.06 32.94
CA GLN A 257 4.87 16.26 34.02
C GLN A 257 4.44 14.79 34.00
N GLN A 258 3.63 14.34 33.03
CA GLN A 258 3.23 12.94 32.95
C GLN A 258 4.43 12.02 32.65
N MET A 259 4.56 10.99 33.48
CA MET A 259 5.61 9.98 33.42
C MET A 259 4.97 8.59 33.36
N VAL A 260 5.65 7.64 32.72
CA VAL A 260 5.18 6.26 32.62
C VAL A 260 6.31 5.28 32.94
N VAL A 261 5.97 4.17 33.61
CA VAL A 261 6.84 2.99 33.79
C VAL A 261 6.16 1.85 33.03
N ALA A 262 6.81 1.35 31.98
CA ALA A 262 6.11 0.49 31.02
C ALA A 262 5.67 -0.87 31.58
N GLY A 263 6.26 -1.33 32.69
CA GLY A 263 5.85 -2.53 33.42
C GLY A 263 4.81 -2.30 34.52
N ASP A 264 4.41 -1.06 34.79
CA ASP A 264 3.45 -0.70 35.84
C ASP A 264 2.13 -0.22 35.23
N GLU A 265 1.12 -1.10 35.26
CA GLU A 265 -0.23 -0.81 34.75
C GLU A 265 -0.86 0.43 35.42
N GLY A 266 -0.56 0.70 36.69
CA GLY A 266 -1.07 1.87 37.39
C GLY A 266 -0.54 3.16 36.77
N SER A 267 0.76 3.21 36.48
CA SER A 267 1.37 4.35 35.78
C SER A 267 0.84 4.52 34.36
N VAL A 268 0.60 3.43 33.64
CA VAL A 268 0.07 3.46 32.26
C VAL A 268 -1.35 4.00 32.24
N GLN A 269 -2.19 3.60 33.20
CA GLN A 269 -3.58 4.07 33.29
C GLN A 269 -3.69 5.54 33.75
N ALA A 270 -2.67 6.08 34.42
CA ALA A 270 -2.66 7.47 34.90
C ALA A 270 -2.35 8.51 33.81
N VAL A 271 -1.88 8.09 32.63
CA VAL A 271 -1.53 8.98 31.51
C VAL A 271 -2.78 9.36 30.70
N ASP A 272 -2.89 10.63 30.31
CA ASP A 272 -3.93 11.10 29.39
C ASP A 272 -3.52 10.78 27.93
N TRP A 273 -3.69 9.52 27.53
CA TRP A 273 -3.34 9.07 26.19
C TRP A 273 -4.12 9.79 25.08
N GLY A 274 -5.37 10.22 25.36
CA GLY A 274 -6.17 10.96 24.40
C GLY A 274 -5.60 12.37 24.15
N GLY A 275 -5.20 13.07 25.21
CA GLY A 275 -4.50 14.35 25.12
C GLY A 275 -3.17 14.23 24.40
N TRP A 276 -2.35 13.23 24.75
CA TRP A 276 -1.05 13.01 24.10
C TRP A 276 -1.17 12.63 22.62
N HIS A 277 -2.15 11.82 22.25
CA HIS A 277 -2.39 11.47 20.86
C HIS A 277 -2.80 12.70 20.03
N ARG A 278 -3.65 13.59 20.59
CA ARG A 278 -3.99 14.86 19.93
C ARG A 278 -2.74 15.72 19.68
N VAL A 279 -1.90 15.90 20.71
CA VAL A 279 -0.64 16.65 20.60
C VAL A 279 0.27 16.04 19.54
N PHE A 280 0.36 14.71 19.50
CA PHE A 280 1.15 14.00 18.51
C PHE A 280 0.66 14.27 17.07
N VAL A 281 -0.66 14.22 16.83
CA VAL A 281 -1.26 14.54 15.53
C VAL A 281 -1.01 16.00 15.13
N GLU A 282 -1.15 16.95 16.05
CA GLU A 282 -0.85 18.36 15.78
C GLU A 282 0.61 18.58 15.40
N VAL A 283 1.54 17.85 16.03
CA VAL A 283 2.96 17.90 15.65
C VAL A 283 3.17 17.31 14.25
N LEU A 284 2.48 16.22 13.88
CA LEU A 284 2.55 15.69 12.52
C LEU A 284 2.05 16.69 11.47
N ASP A 285 0.99 17.44 11.78
CA ASP A 285 0.47 18.50 10.90
C ASP A 285 1.49 19.61 10.67
N ASP A 286 2.14 20.09 11.73
CA ASP A 286 3.16 21.12 11.62
C ASP A 286 4.38 20.62 10.83
N LEU A 287 4.79 19.37 11.08
CA LEU A 287 5.94 18.75 10.43
C LEU A 287 5.71 18.46 8.94
N LEU A 288 4.47 18.34 8.48
CA LEU A 288 4.15 18.02 7.09
C LEU A 288 4.79 19.01 6.11
N SER A 289 4.82 20.30 6.45
CA SER A 289 5.36 21.36 5.59
C SER A 289 6.89 21.35 5.46
N VAL A 290 7.61 20.87 6.48
CA VAL A 290 9.08 20.94 6.56
C VAL A 290 9.75 19.59 6.36
N ALA A 291 9.06 18.54 6.76
CA ALA A 291 9.58 17.19 6.83
C ALA A 291 8.64 16.20 6.14
N GLY A 292 7.56 16.62 5.47
CA GLY A 292 6.62 15.77 4.70
C GLY A 292 5.92 14.67 5.52
N LEU A 293 5.45 13.61 4.85
CA LEU A 293 4.78 12.48 5.52
C LEU A 293 5.75 11.64 6.38
N PRO A 294 5.30 11.10 7.53
CA PRO A 294 6.08 10.19 8.37
C PRO A 294 6.26 8.82 7.72
N GLY A 295 7.21 8.03 8.25
CA GLY A 295 7.35 6.61 7.89
C GLY A 295 8.34 6.39 6.75
N GLU A 296 9.63 6.57 7.01
CA GLU A 296 10.64 6.10 6.07
C GLU A 296 10.87 4.60 6.29
N THR A 297 10.85 3.81 5.20
CA THR A 297 11.18 2.39 5.29
C THR A 297 12.63 2.25 5.76
N PHE A 298 12.84 1.47 6.82
CA PHE A 298 14.12 0.79 7.04
C PHE A 298 14.29 -0.22 5.90
N SER A 299 14.65 0.27 4.72
CA SER A 299 15.40 -0.57 3.81
C SER A 299 16.71 -0.85 4.53
N ILE A 300 16.89 -2.08 4.98
CA ILE A 300 18.23 -2.68 5.02
C ILE A 300 18.66 -2.60 3.55
N CYS A 301 19.21 -1.46 3.14
CA CYS A 301 19.94 -1.41 1.89
C CYS A 301 21.02 -2.45 2.09
N PHE A 302 21.00 -3.50 1.28
CA PHE A 302 22.20 -4.27 1.02
C PHE A 302 23.23 -3.24 0.56
N ARG A 303 24.03 -2.71 1.48
CA ARG A 303 25.34 -2.23 1.12
C ARG A 303 25.99 -3.46 0.53
N GLN A 304 26.12 -3.51 -0.79
CA GLN A 304 27.21 -4.26 -1.37
C GLN A 304 28.46 -3.69 -0.69
N GLU A 305 28.93 -4.40 0.33
CA GLU A 305 30.30 -4.25 0.77
C GLU A 305 31.13 -4.48 -0.49
N SER A 306 31.71 -3.39 -0.98
CA SER A 306 32.74 -3.44 -1.99
C SER A 306 33.88 -4.21 -1.34
N ALA A 307 33.97 -5.50 -1.63
CA ALA A 307 35.08 -6.31 -1.16
C ALA A 307 36.37 -5.75 -1.77
N PRO A 308 37.44 -5.58 -0.98
CA PRO A 308 38.75 -5.22 -1.49
C PRO A 308 39.35 -6.30 -2.40
#